data_AF-A0A658R3P3-F1
#
_entry.id   AF-A0A658R3P3-F1
#
_cell.length_a   1.000
_cell.length_b   1.000
_cell.length_c   1.000
_cell.angle_alpha   90.00
_cell.angle_beta   90.00
_cell.angle_gamma   90.00
#
_symmetry.space_group_name_H-M   'P 1'
#
loop_
_entity.id
_entity.type
_entity.pdbx_description
1 polymer ?
#
loop_
_entity_poly.entity_id
_entity_poly.type
_entity_poly.pdbx_seq_one_letter_code
_entity_poly.pdbx_strand_id
1 'polypeptide(L)'
;MSVSPMRGVFAGLVSAGLLAACGGGGGGSTPASNASAAPVGAITATNATETVAYAYSGVSDLGTQSQAGASLATGVSVDTPTESVLTASLAQLYKGVAVQPANNLATGVTASSSGACAGGGSISVTVTEAVQGVVSNGDSMSISASNCSENGAVINGQLAFTFSNLSGSIGSSAAWGATLSIKYTNFTLKSGGATIANNGDMTLSYNQSKYQVATAVISGSSLQMDLTKSDASFVSRKLTAYAMTASVNGSNNTSSANFTLTGSSPKVGNVSFVVKTNTPFAAVGTANPSVGSMTVTAGNKSSATLTAIDSTNVKIDIDTNGDGVIDQTLNTTWADLRSRT
;
A
#
# COMPACT_ATOMS: atom_id res chain seq x y z
N MET A 1 42.55 -16.45 -32.16
CA MET A 1 41.83 -15.79 -33.26
C MET A 1 41.57 -14.36 -32.84
N SER A 2 42.20 -13.44 -33.58
CA SER A 2 42.22 -12.00 -33.36
C SER A 2 41.04 -11.35 -34.07
N VAL A 3 40.37 -10.40 -33.42
CA VAL A 3 39.59 -9.37 -34.12
C VAL A 3 39.72 -8.03 -33.36
N SER A 4 40.16 -7.01 -34.10
CA SER A 4 40.52 -5.64 -33.68
C SER A 4 39.36 -4.79 -33.13
N PRO A 5 39.66 -3.69 -32.41
CA PRO A 5 38.69 -2.70 -31.95
C PRO A 5 38.49 -1.57 -32.98
N MET A 6 37.25 -1.08 -33.13
CA MET A 6 36.95 0.13 -33.91
C MET A 6 36.60 1.29 -32.97
N ARG A 7 37.42 2.35 -33.04
CA ARG A 7 37.28 3.62 -32.36
C ARG A 7 36.16 4.44 -33.01
N GLY A 8 35.22 4.95 -32.21
CA GLY A 8 34.23 5.95 -32.60
C GLY A 8 34.44 7.23 -31.81
N VAL A 9 34.80 8.30 -32.53
CA VAL A 9 34.94 9.68 -32.08
C VAL A 9 33.56 10.26 -31.73
N PHE A 10 33.41 10.89 -30.57
CA PHE A 10 32.31 11.83 -30.33
C PHE A 10 32.84 13.19 -29.90
N ALA A 11 32.53 14.16 -30.75
CA ALA A 11 32.84 15.57 -30.63
C ALA A 11 32.05 16.24 -29.51
N GLY A 12 32.67 17.25 -28.90
CA GLY A 12 32.11 18.02 -27.81
C GLY A 12 30.95 18.93 -28.21
N LEU A 13 30.15 19.27 -27.21
CA LEU A 13 29.34 20.48 -27.19
C LEU A 13 29.47 21.10 -25.80
N VAL A 14 30.23 22.19 -25.74
CA VAL A 14 30.29 23.14 -24.64
C VAL A 14 29.12 24.10 -24.83
N SER A 15 28.22 24.19 -23.86
CA SER A 15 27.26 25.30 -23.76
C SER A 15 27.41 25.96 -22.41
N ALA A 16 27.91 27.19 -22.46
CA ALA A 16 28.02 28.13 -21.36
C ALA A 16 27.14 29.36 -21.67
N GLY A 17 26.56 29.95 -20.60
CA GLY A 17 25.90 31.25 -20.61
C GLY A 17 24.37 31.18 -20.79
N LEU A 18 23.53 31.94 -20.08
CA LEU A 18 23.71 33.19 -19.35
C LEU A 18 22.65 33.28 -18.24
N LEU A 19 23.07 33.62 -17.01
CA LEU A 19 22.17 34.22 -16.02
C LEU A 19 22.07 35.72 -16.33
N ALA A 20 20.88 36.19 -16.67
CA ALA A 20 20.55 37.61 -16.73
C ALA A 20 19.56 37.94 -15.59
N ALA A 21 19.92 38.94 -14.80
CA ALA A 21 19.11 39.57 -13.77
C ALA A 21 18.30 40.74 -14.36
N CYS A 22 17.08 40.95 -13.86
CA CYS A 22 16.33 42.23 -13.74
C CYS A 22 14.99 41.88 -13.06
N GLY A 23 14.43 42.54 -12.03
CA GLY A 23 14.49 43.94 -11.65
C GLY A 23 13.11 44.59 -11.88
N GLY A 24 12.44 45.04 -10.81
CA GLY A 24 11.24 45.92 -10.83
C GLY A 24 9.93 45.23 -10.40
N GLY A 25 9.05 45.76 -9.55
CA GLY A 25 8.93 47.08 -8.94
C GLY A 25 7.54 47.67 -9.15
N GLY A 26 6.67 47.58 -8.12
CA GLY A 26 5.60 48.54 -7.82
C GLY A 26 4.23 48.41 -8.51
N GLY A 27 3.16 48.55 -7.72
CA GLY A 27 1.83 48.92 -8.22
C GLY A 27 0.66 48.23 -7.51
N GLY A 28 0.15 48.84 -6.44
CA GLY A 28 -1.05 48.40 -5.76
C GLY A 28 -2.28 48.46 -6.66
N SER A 29 -3.02 47.36 -6.70
CA SER A 29 -4.42 47.32 -7.12
C SER A 29 -5.10 46.33 -6.19
N THR A 30 -6.10 46.82 -5.47
CA THR A 30 -7.00 46.06 -4.60
C THR A 30 -7.33 44.69 -5.21
N PRO A 31 -7.09 43.55 -4.52
CA PRO A 31 -7.65 42.30 -4.99
C PRO A 31 -9.16 42.42 -4.85
N ALA A 32 -9.85 42.45 -5.99
CA ALA A 32 -11.20 41.94 -6.06
C ALA A 32 -11.17 40.58 -5.37
N SER A 33 -12.10 40.36 -4.44
CA SER A 33 -12.25 39.12 -3.69
C SER A 33 -12.05 37.94 -4.62
N ASN A 34 -10.93 37.23 -4.46
CA ASN A 34 -10.71 35.97 -5.12
C ASN A 34 -11.96 35.13 -4.88
N ALA A 35 -12.62 34.75 -5.97
CA ALA A 35 -13.49 33.60 -5.96
C ALA A 35 -12.77 32.52 -5.15
N SER A 36 -13.44 32.02 -4.11
CA SER A 36 -12.94 30.89 -3.32
C SER A 36 -12.34 29.89 -4.29
N ALA A 37 -11.03 29.66 -4.20
CA ALA A 37 -10.43 28.52 -4.88
C ALA A 37 -11.33 27.32 -4.58
N ALA A 38 -11.77 26.60 -5.61
CA ALA A 38 -12.52 25.37 -5.40
C ALA A 38 -11.76 24.55 -4.34
N PRO A 39 -12.44 24.04 -3.29
CA PRO A 39 -11.75 23.27 -2.28
C PRO A 39 -10.92 22.20 -2.98
N VAL A 40 -9.64 22.13 -2.62
CA VAL A 40 -8.75 21.04 -3.03
C VAL A 40 -9.48 19.72 -2.83
N GLY A 41 -9.76 19.01 -3.93
CA GLY A 41 -10.42 17.70 -3.90
C GLY A 41 -11.95 17.67 -4.06
N ALA A 42 -12.63 18.70 -4.60
CA ALA A 42 -14.02 18.55 -5.02
C ALA A 42 -14.19 17.50 -6.14
N ILE A 43 -15.21 16.65 -6.03
CA ILE A 43 -15.57 15.64 -7.03
C ILE A 43 -16.54 16.27 -8.03
N THR A 44 -16.23 16.14 -9.31
CA THR A 44 -16.97 16.66 -10.45
C THR A 44 -17.02 15.60 -11.54
N ALA A 45 -17.86 15.79 -12.55
CA ALA A 45 -17.90 14.88 -13.69
C ALA A 45 -16.56 14.74 -14.43
N THR A 46 -15.75 15.80 -14.46
CA THR A 46 -14.45 15.80 -15.16
C THR A 46 -13.41 14.94 -14.46
N ASN A 47 -13.42 14.89 -13.12
CA ASN A 47 -12.40 14.19 -12.33
C ASN A 47 -12.92 12.94 -11.59
N ALA A 48 -14.21 12.62 -11.67
CA ALA A 48 -14.83 11.52 -10.93
C ALA A 48 -14.16 10.18 -11.21
N THR A 49 -13.89 9.84 -12.47
CA THR A 49 -13.29 8.54 -12.82
C THR A 49 -11.88 8.40 -12.26
N GLU A 50 -11.06 9.45 -12.28
CA GLU A 50 -9.71 9.43 -11.71
C GLU A 50 -9.75 9.41 -10.18
N THR A 51 -10.65 10.19 -9.57
CA THR A 51 -10.87 10.22 -8.12
C THR A 51 -11.27 8.85 -7.59
N VAL A 52 -12.27 8.24 -8.23
CA VAL A 52 -12.74 6.90 -7.86
C VAL A 52 -11.66 5.85 -8.11
N ALA A 53 -10.91 5.91 -9.22
CA ALA A 53 -9.79 5.00 -9.47
C ALA A 53 -8.70 5.13 -8.39
N TYR A 54 -8.37 6.36 -8.00
CA TYR A 54 -7.39 6.64 -6.97
C TYR A 54 -7.81 6.13 -5.58
N ALA A 55 -9.09 6.30 -5.23
CA ALA A 55 -9.65 5.76 -4.00
C ALA A 55 -9.75 4.23 -4.04
N TYR A 56 -10.21 3.67 -5.16
CA TYR A 56 -10.38 2.23 -5.34
C TYR A 56 -9.05 1.48 -5.39
N SER A 57 -7.97 2.06 -5.95
CA SER A 57 -6.63 1.44 -5.88
C SER A 57 -6.20 1.19 -4.44
N GLY A 58 -6.47 2.15 -3.53
CA GLY A 58 -6.24 1.94 -2.09
C GLY A 58 -7.03 0.73 -1.56
N VAL A 59 -8.29 0.56 -1.97
CA VAL A 59 -9.12 -0.60 -1.61
C VAL A 59 -8.58 -1.90 -2.21
N SER A 60 -8.22 -1.92 -3.50
CA SER A 60 -7.77 -3.13 -4.20
C SER A 60 -6.38 -3.58 -3.76
N ASP A 61 -5.45 -2.66 -3.52
CA ASP A 61 -4.10 -2.98 -3.10
C ASP A 61 -4.11 -3.61 -1.71
N LEU A 62 -4.94 -3.08 -0.81
CA LEU A 62 -5.08 -3.61 0.55
C LEU A 62 -5.98 -4.86 0.60
N GLY A 63 -6.98 -4.95 -0.28
CA GLY A 63 -7.77 -6.17 -0.49
C GLY A 63 -6.92 -7.34 -1.04
N THR A 64 -5.98 -7.05 -1.95
CA THR A 64 -5.01 -8.04 -2.42
C THR A 64 -4.03 -8.41 -1.30
N GLN A 65 -3.60 -7.45 -0.48
CA GLN A 65 -2.76 -7.70 0.69
C GLN A 65 -3.42 -8.63 1.70
N SER A 66 -4.70 -8.42 2.02
CA SER A 66 -5.43 -9.29 2.93
C SER A 66 -5.57 -10.73 2.41
N GLN A 67 -5.68 -10.91 1.08
CA GLN A 67 -5.57 -12.23 0.45
C GLN A 67 -4.14 -12.80 0.48
N ALA A 68 -3.10 -11.97 0.36
CA ALA A 68 -1.71 -12.41 0.56
C ALA A 68 -1.42 -12.87 2.00
N GLY A 69 -2.13 -12.31 2.98
CA GLY A 69 -2.19 -12.84 4.35
C GLY A 69 -2.70 -14.29 4.40
N ALA A 70 -3.58 -14.69 3.47
CA ALA A 70 -3.96 -16.10 3.31
C ALA A 70 -2.84 -16.96 2.71
N SER A 71 -1.96 -16.38 1.89
CA SER A 71 -0.76 -17.07 1.39
C SER A 71 0.28 -17.33 2.48
N LEU A 72 0.23 -16.65 3.64
CA LEU A 72 0.98 -17.07 4.83
C LEU A 72 0.65 -18.52 5.24
N ALA A 73 -0.58 -18.97 4.97
CA ALA A 73 -1.01 -20.34 5.25
C ALA A 73 -0.37 -21.37 4.31
N THR A 74 0.07 -20.98 3.11
CA THR A 74 0.59 -21.93 2.12
C THR A 74 2.12 -21.97 2.06
N GLY A 75 2.82 -21.16 2.87
CA GLY A 75 4.28 -21.18 2.97
C GLY A 75 5.01 -20.83 1.67
N VAL A 76 4.32 -20.20 0.71
CA VAL A 76 4.90 -19.79 -0.56
C VAL A 76 5.78 -18.56 -0.32
N SER A 77 7.09 -18.70 -0.52
CA SER A 77 8.02 -17.57 -0.55
C SER A 77 7.57 -16.56 -1.60
N VAL A 78 7.30 -15.34 -1.17
CA VAL A 78 7.01 -14.21 -2.07
C VAL A 78 8.35 -13.66 -2.57
N ASP A 79 8.92 -14.35 -3.56
CA ASP A 79 10.22 -13.99 -4.18
C ASP A 79 10.15 -12.79 -5.12
N THR A 80 8.97 -12.21 -5.34
CA THR A 80 8.81 -11.03 -6.19
C THR A 80 8.49 -9.79 -5.35
N PRO A 81 9.27 -8.70 -5.46
CA PRO A 81 8.85 -7.41 -4.93
C PRO A 81 7.64 -6.93 -5.73
N THR A 82 6.45 -7.34 -5.30
CA THR A 82 5.21 -6.65 -5.67
C THR A 82 5.19 -5.32 -4.93
N GLU A 83 4.55 -4.29 -5.49
CA GLU A 83 4.31 -2.96 -4.88
C GLU A 83 3.56 -2.99 -3.52
N SER A 84 3.29 -4.19 -3.00
CA SER A 84 2.53 -4.50 -1.80
C SER A 84 3.40 -4.41 -0.54
N VAL A 85 3.07 -3.43 0.31
CA VAL A 85 3.74 -3.16 1.59
C VAL A 85 3.67 -4.37 2.52
N LEU A 86 2.49 -4.99 2.68
CA LEU A 86 2.37 -6.20 3.53
C LEU A 86 3.20 -7.35 2.99
N THR A 87 3.21 -7.59 1.68
CA THR A 87 4.02 -8.68 1.08
C THR A 87 5.51 -8.48 1.36
N ALA A 88 6.00 -7.26 1.15
CA ALA A 88 7.38 -6.91 1.47
C ALA A 88 7.68 -7.10 2.96
N SER A 89 6.77 -6.67 3.84
CA SER A 89 6.90 -6.86 5.29
C SER A 89 6.94 -8.33 5.68
N LEU A 90 6.04 -9.15 5.15
CA LEU A 90 5.98 -10.58 5.44
C LEU A 90 7.23 -11.31 4.93
N ALA A 91 7.79 -10.92 3.77
CA ALA A 91 9.06 -11.47 3.31
C ALA A 91 10.22 -11.17 4.29
N GLN A 92 10.24 -9.97 4.89
CA GLN A 92 11.22 -9.63 5.93
C GLN A 92 10.99 -10.40 7.22
N LEU A 93 9.72 -10.61 7.63
CA LEU A 93 9.36 -11.46 8.76
C LEU A 93 9.91 -12.88 8.57
N TYR A 94 9.68 -13.50 7.40
CA TYR A 94 10.20 -14.85 7.12
C TYR A 94 11.72 -14.91 7.17
N LYS A 95 12.42 -13.93 6.60
CA LYS A 95 13.88 -13.83 6.71
C LYS A 95 14.34 -13.70 8.16
N GLY A 96 13.67 -12.88 8.96
CA GLY A 96 13.96 -12.74 10.39
C GLY A 96 13.72 -14.04 11.17
N VAL A 97 12.66 -14.79 10.85
CA VAL A 97 12.38 -16.10 11.47
C VAL A 97 13.42 -17.15 11.05
N ALA A 98 13.91 -17.11 9.82
CA ALA A 98 14.96 -18.02 9.36
C ALA A 98 16.33 -17.75 10.00
N VAL A 99 16.56 -16.54 10.51
CA VAL A 99 17.82 -16.09 11.16
C VAL A 99 17.72 -16.17 12.69
N GLN A 100 16.65 -16.76 13.23
CA GLN A 100 16.52 -17.00 14.68
C GLN A 100 17.76 -17.74 15.21
N PRO A 101 18.33 -17.31 16.34
CA PRO A 101 19.44 -18.04 16.95
C PRO A 101 18.95 -19.46 17.23
N ALA A 102 19.65 -20.45 16.68
CA ALA A 102 19.35 -21.85 16.92
C ALA A 102 19.32 -22.14 18.44
N ASN A 103 18.12 -22.41 18.96
CA ASN A 103 17.82 -23.11 20.20
C ASN A 103 18.72 -22.75 21.39
N ASN A 104 18.49 -21.62 22.08
CA ASN A 104 18.93 -21.41 23.48
C ASN A 104 18.39 -20.15 24.18
N LEU A 105 17.36 -19.47 23.64
CA LEU A 105 16.78 -18.32 24.33
C LEU A 105 15.84 -18.77 25.44
N ALA A 106 16.10 -18.40 26.69
CA ALA A 106 15.13 -18.60 27.75
C ALA A 106 13.85 -17.79 27.46
N THR A 107 12.69 -18.24 27.93
CA THR A 107 11.41 -17.54 27.77
C THR A 107 11.50 -16.07 28.20
N GLY A 108 11.02 -15.15 27.36
CA GLY A 108 11.06 -13.70 27.62
C GLY A 108 12.41 -13.04 27.32
N VAL A 109 13.39 -13.78 26.79
CA VAL A 109 14.68 -13.22 26.35
C VAL A 109 14.53 -12.63 24.95
N THR A 110 15.09 -11.44 24.79
CA THR A 110 15.27 -10.80 23.49
C THR A 110 16.61 -11.24 22.89
N ALA A 111 16.57 -11.88 21.73
CA ALA A 111 17.74 -12.07 20.89
C ALA A 111 17.88 -10.93 19.90
N SER A 112 19.12 -10.58 19.58
CA SER A 112 19.42 -9.70 18.45
C SER A 112 20.55 -10.29 17.61
N SER A 113 20.43 -10.14 16.31
CA SER A 113 21.46 -10.43 15.33
C SER A 113 21.65 -9.19 14.48
N SER A 114 22.89 -8.74 14.31
CA SER A 114 23.22 -7.61 13.45
C SER A 114 24.38 -7.97 12.53
N GLY A 115 24.33 -7.44 11.32
CA GLY A 115 25.31 -7.76 10.28
C GLY A 115 25.42 -6.67 9.23
N ALA A 116 26.52 -6.72 8.48
CA ALA A 116 26.68 -5.94 7.27
C ALA A 116 25.88 -6.57 6.12
N CYS A 117 25.24 -5.74 5.32
CA CYS A 117 24.54 -6.21 4.13
C CYS A 117 25.52 -6.39 2.96
N ALA A 118 25.26 -7.37 2.08
CA ALA A 118 26.21 -7.76 1.03
C ALA A 118 26.59 -6.62 0.08
N GLY A 119 25.66 -5.70 -0.20
CA GLY A 119 25.88 -4.52 -1.03
C GLY A 119 26.25 -3.25 -0.25
N GLY A 120 26.55 -3.35 1.05
CA GLY A 120 26.81 -2.23 1.95
C GLY A 120 25.63 -1.87 2.87
N GLY A 121 25.93 -1.11 3.93
CA GLY A 121 24.98 -0.79 4.99
C GLY A 121 24.88 -1.89 6.06
N SER A 122 23.86 -1.80 6.92
CA SER A 122 23.65 -2.73 8.02
C SER A 122 22.19 -3.09 8.24
N ILE A 123 21.96 -4.28 8.78
CA ILE A 123 20.67 -4.78 9.23
C ILE A 123 20.80 -5.35 10.63
N SER A 124 19.78 -5.13 11.44
CA SER A 124 19.63 -5.71 12.77
C SER A 124 18.24 -6.31 12.87
N VAL A 125 18.17 -7.56 13.29
CA VAL A 125 16.92 -8.27 13.59
C VAL A 125 16.92 -8.57 15.08
N THR A 126 15.83 -8.19 15.75
CA THR A 126 15.60 -8.43 17.16
C THR A 126 14.34 -9.27 17.29
N VAL A 127 14.38 -10.31 18.10
CA VAL A 127 13.25 -11.22 18.34
C VAL A 127 13.09 -11.38 19.84
N THR A 128 11.85 -11.29 20.30
CA THR A 128 11.48 -11.69 21.66
C THR A 128 10.47 -12.82 21.55
N GLU A 129 10.79 -13.97 22.14
CA GLU A 129 9.90 -15.13 22.21
C GLU A 129 9.19 -15.16 23.57
N ALA A 130 7.87 -15.24 23.55
CA ALA A 130 7.06 -15.47 24.74
C ALA A 130 7.05 -16.95 25.15
N VAL A 131 7.29 -17.86 24.20
CA VAL A 131 7.54 -19.29 24.46
C VAL A 131 8.71 -19.73 23.59
N GLN A 132 9.75 -20.28 24.22
CA GLN A 132 10.98 -20.68 23.53
C GLN A 132 10.70 -21.63 22.36
N GLY A 133 11.18 -21.26 21.17
CA GLY A 133 11.16 -22.10 19.97
C GLY A 133 9.76 -22.40 19.40
N VAL A 134 8.72 -21.69 19.86
CA VAL A 134 7.34 -21.87 19.41
C VAL A 134 6.73 -20.50 19.11
N VAL A 135 6.21 -20.32 17.90
CA VAL A 135 5.46 -19.11 17.56
C VAL A 135 4.22 -19.02 18.45
N SER A 136 4.17 -18.00 19.31
CA SER A 136 3.22 -17.89 20.41
C SER A 136 2.73 -16.46 20.63
N ASN A 137 1.64 -16.33 21.38
CA ASN A 137 1.08 -15.02 21.69
C ASN A 137 2.06 -14.21 22.54
N GLY A 138 2.37 -12.99 22.11
CA GLY A 138 3.36 -12.13 22.74
C GLY A 138 4.73 -12.16 22.07
N ASP A 139 4.96 -13.05 21.10
CA ASP A 139 6.17 -12.99 20.28
C ASP A 139 6.23 -11.67 19.52
N SER A 140 7.43 -11.10 19.43
CA SER A 140 7.67 -9.90 18.66
C SER A 140 8.98 -9.98 17.89
N MET A 141 9.01 -9.27 16.76
CA MET A 141 10.20 -9.13 15.94
C MET A 141 10.36 -7.66 15.55
N SER A 142 11.58 -7.16 15.53
CA SER A 142 11.90 -5.85 15.00
C SER A 142 13.07 -5.96 14.04
N ILE A 143 12.96 -5.30 12.90
CA ILE A 143 14.00 -5.22 11.88
C ILE A 143 14.35 -3.75 11.76
N SER A 144 15.64 -3.43 11.89
CA SER A 144 16.20 -2.10 11.69
C SER A 144 17.26 -2.16 10.62
N ALA A 145 17.13 -1.33 9.59
CA ALA A 145 18.07 -1.28 8.48
C ALA A 145 18.61 0.15 8.29
N SER A 146 19.91 0.24 8.00
CA SER A 146 20.58 1.48 7.65
C SER A 146 21.31 1.30 6.32
N ASN A 147 20.70 1.82 5.26
CA ASN A 147 21.12 1.70 3.87
C ASN A 147 21.51 0.27 3.48
N CYS A 148 20.77 -0.71 4.02
CA CYS A 148 21.07 -2.12 3.81
C CYS A 148 20.78 -2.49 2.36
N SER A 149 21.82 -2.79 1.60
CA SER A 149 21.72 -3.20 0.20
C SER A 149 21.86 -4.71 0.08
N GLU A 150 20.78 -5.39 -0.32
CA GLU A 150 20.74 -6.84 -0.54
C GLU A 150 19.91 -7.18 -1.78
N ASN A 151 20.39 -8.09 -2.62
CA ASN A 151 19.67 -8.62 -3.78
C ASN A 151 19.07 -7.54 -4.71
N GLY A 152 19.77 -6.43 -4.91
CA GLY A 152 19.31 -5.32 -5.75
C GLY A 152 18.23 -4.43 -5.12
N ALA A 153 17.93 -4.63 -3.84
CA ALA A 153 17.06 -3.76 -3.06
C ALA A 153 17.86 -3.02 -1.97
N VAL A 154 17.43 -1.79 -1.65
CA VAL A 154 17.98 -1.01 -0.53
C VAL A 154 16.87 -0.77 0.49
N ILE A 155 17.12 -1.16 1.74
CA ILE A 155 16.18 -1.08 2.85
C ILE A 155 16.69 -0.06 3.88
N ASN A 156 15.79 0.77 4.38
CA ASN A 156 16.05 1.69 5.49
C ASN A 156 14.88 1.69 6.49
N GLY A 157 15.17 2.16 7.70
CA GLY A 157 14.16 2.39 8.73
C GLY A 157 13.87 1.14 9.55
N GLN A 158 12.72 1.14 10.23
CA GLN A 158 12.35 0.06 11.13
C GLN A 158 10.98 -0.53 10.80
N LEU A 159 10.89 -1.84 10.97
CA LEU A 159 9.68 -2.64 10.82
C LEU A 159 9.54 -3.53 12.05
N ALA A 160 8.46 -3.37 12.81
CA ALA A 160 8.21 -4.20 13.99
C ALA A 160 6.91 -5.00 13.83
N PHE A 161 6.94 -6.22 14.34
CA PHE A 161 5.86 -7.20 14.33
C PHE A 161 5.54 -7.63 15.76
N THR A 162 4.27 -7.91 16.03
CA THR A 162 3.84 -8.55 17.27
C THR A 162 2.72 -9.52 16.97
N PHE A 163 2.85 -10.75 17.47
CA PHE A 163 1.84 -11.79 17.32
C PHE A 163 0.90 -11.81 18.51
N SER A 164 -0.40 -11.95 18.23
CA SER A 164 -1.45 -12.10 19.22
C SER A 164 -2.60 -12.92 18.64
N ASN A 165 -3.54 -13.36 19.48
CA ASN A 165 -4.71 -14.16 19.09
C ASN A 165 -4.39 -15.39 18.21
N LEU A 166 -3.21 -15.98 18.39
CA LEU A 166 -2.80 -17.21 17.74
C LEU A 166 -3.71 -18.36 18.17
N SER A 167 -4.18 -19.13 17.20
CA SER A 167 -4.95 -20.35 17.37
C SER A 167 -4.59 -21.34 16.27
N GLY A 168 -4.54 -22.63 16.60
CA GLY A 168 -4.05 -23.66 15.67
C GLY A 168 -2.55 -23.52 15.38
N SER A 169 -2.10 -24.11 14.27
CA SER A 169 -0.71 -24.04 13.82
C SER A 169 -0.66 -23.32 12.47
N ILE A 170 0.03 -22.18 12.41
CA ILE A 170 0.15 -21.38 11.20
C ILE A 170 0.62 -22.27 10.04
N GLY A 171 -0.17 -22.28 8.97
CA GLY A 171 0.16 -22.91 7.69
C GLY A 171 0.19 -24.44 7.64
N SER A 172 0.14 -25.14 8.77
CA SER A 172 0.08 -26.61 8.78
C SER A 172 -1.31 -27.16 9.14
N SER A 173 -2.16 -26.40 9.84
CA SER A 173 -3.52 -26.84 10.16
C SER A 173 -4.57 -26.32 9.17
N ALA A 174 -5.60 -27.13 8.93
CA ALA A 174 -6.73 -26.74 8.08
C ALA A 174 -7.49 -25.52 8.63
N ALA A 175 -7.48 -25.35 9.96
CA ALA A 175 -8.02 -24.21 10.67
C ALA A 175 -6.93 -23.56 11.55
N TRP A 176 -6.73 -22.26 11.42
CA TRP A 176 -5.80 -21.48 12.24
C TRP A 176 -6.16 -19.99 12.17
N GLY A 177 -5.69 -19.21 13.15
CA GLY A 177 -5.82 -17.77 13.11
C GLY A 177 -4.67 -17.09 13.83
N ALA A 178 -4.39 -15.84 13.45
CA ALA A 178 -3.40 -15.00 14.10
C ALA A 178 -3.74 -13.53 13.88
N THR A 179 -3.38 -12.69 14.85
CA THR A 179 -3.33 -11.24 14.69
C THR A 179 -1.88 -10.79 14.69
N LEU A 180 -1.48 -10.14 13.59
CA LEU A 180 -0.17 -9.55 13.40
C LEU A 180 -0.29 -8.03 13.45
N SER A 181 0.27 -7.42 14.51
CA SER A 181 0.44 -5.98 14.57
C SER A 181 1.78 -5.60 13.94
N ILE A 182 1.76 -4.64 13.03
CA ILE A 182 2.90 -4.17 12.25
C ILE A 182 3.06 -2.67 12.49
N LYS A 183 4.29 -2.25 12.78
CA LYS A 183 4.65 -0.83 12.92
C LYS A 183 5.79 -0.49 11.99
N TYR A 184 5.58 0.53 11.16
CA TYR A 184 6.57 1.12 10.28
C TYR A 184 7.09 2.41 10.90
N THR A 185 8.41 2.55 10.98
CA THR A 185 9.06 3.80 11.41
C THR A 185 10.08 4.20 10.37
N ASN A 186 9.73 5.19 9.54
CA ASN A 186 10.54 5.66 8.40
C ASN A 186 11.03 4.52 7.50
N PHE A 187 10.20 3.48 7.32
CA PHE A 187 10.58 2.29 6.57
C PHE A 187 10.60 2.61 5.08
N THR A 188 11.70 2.34 4.39
CA THR A 188 11.76 2.48 2.93
C THR A 188 12.36 1.25 2.28
N LEU A 189 11.83 0.92 1.11
CA LEU A 189 12.30 -0.13 0.23
C LEU A 189 12.48 0.45 -1.17
N LYS A 190 13.71 0.46 -1.65
CA LYS A 190 14.04 0.84 -3.03
C LYS A 190 14.41 -0.41 -3.81
N SER A 191 13.71 -0.69 -4.91
CA SER A 191 14.00 -1.80 -5.81
C SER A 191 13.44 -1.51 -7.21
N GLY A 192 14.10 -2.02 -8.26
CA GLY A 192 13.60 -1.87 -9.64
C GLY A 192 13.40 -0.41 -10.10
N GLY A 193 14.13 0.55 -9.51
CA GLY A 193 13.97 1.98 -9.80
C GLY A 193 12.80 2.66 -9.08
N ALA A 194 11.95 1.91 -8.37
CA ALA A 194 10.90 2.45 -7.52
C ALA A 194 11.36 2.54 -6.05
N THR A 195 10.78 3.47 -5.30
CA THR A 195 10.96 3.58 -3.85
C THR A 195 9.59 3.62 -3.19
N ILE A 196 9.37 2.73 -2.25
CA ILE A 196 8.19 2.69 -1.39
C ILE A 196 8.64 3.16 0.00
N ALA A 197 7.93 4.14 0.57
CA ALA A 197 8.14 4.59 1.93
C ALA A 197 6.86 4.44 2.75
N ASN A 198 6.98 3.89 3.96
CA ASN A 198 5.87 3.60 4.84
C ASN A 198 6.13 4.12 6.25
N ASN A 199 5.09 4.68 6.86
CA ASN A 199 5.14 5.12 8.25
C ASN A 199 3.76 5.00 8.91
N GLY A 200 3.72 4.44 10.12
CA GLY A 200 2.47 4.25 10.86
C GLY A 200 2.28 2.81 11.34
N ASP A 201 1.03 2.45 11.60
CA ASP A 201 0.65 1.15 12.15
C ASP A 201 -0.32 0.43 11.22
N MET A 202 -0.31 -0.90 11.26
CA MET A 202 -1.23 -1.81 10.60
C MET A 202 -1.44 -3.04 11.48
N THR A 203 -2.67 -3.50 11.60
CA THR A 203 -3.03 -4.77 12.25
C THR A 203 -3.68 -5.65 11.22
N LEU A 204 -3.15 -6.86 11.02
CA LEU A 204 -3.74 -7.91 10.21
C LEU A 204 -4.29 -8.98 11.14
N SER A 205 -5.61 -9.12 11.22
CA SER A 205 -6.27 -10.26 11.84
C SER A 205 -6.66 -11.27 10.77
N TYR A 206 -6.10 -12.47 10.84
CA TYR A 206 -6.35 -13.55 9.90
C TYR A 206 -7.02 -14.72 10.63
N ASN A 207 -8.05 -15.29 10.01
CA ASN A 207 -8.73 -16.47 10.51
C ASN A 207 -9.12 -17.38 9.34
N GLN A 208 -8.56 -18.57 9.33
CA GLN A 208 -8.91 -19.66 8.42
C GLN A 208 -9.67 -20.73 9.19
N SER A 209 -10.87 -21.05 8.71
CA SER A 209 -11.71 -22.09 9.32
C SER A 209 -11.50 -23.46 8.66
N LYS A 210 -11.20 -23.47 7.36
CA LYS A 210 -10.88 -24.64 6.53
C LYS A 210 -9.98 -24.20 5.38
N TYR A 211 -9.39 -25.15 4.65
CA TYR A 211 -8.66 -24.86 3.41
C TYR A 211 -9.52 -24.02 2.45
N GLN A 212 -8.97 -22.91 1.94
CA GLN A 212 -9.66 -21.93 1.09
C GLN A 212 -10.93 -21.30 1.71
N VAL A 213 -11.09 -21.33 3.04
CA VAL A 213 -12.17 -20.61 3.75
C VAL A 213 -11.56 -19.76 4.84
N ALA A 214 -11.34 -18.48 4.53
CA ALA A 214 -10.62 -17.55 5.38
C ALA A 214 -11.20 -16.14 5.37
N THR A 215 -10.98 -15.40 6.45
CA THR A 215 -11.26 -13.99 6.59
C THR A 215 -10.00 -13.27 7.04
N ALA A 216 -9.73 -12.12 6.46
CA ALA A 216 -8.64 -11.24 6.81
C ALA A 216 -9.20 -9.84 7.06
N VAL A 217 -8.83 -9.24 8.19
CA VAL A 217 -9.17 -7.87 8.55
C VAL A 217 -7.89 -7.08 8.69
N ILE A 218 -7.77 -5.99 7.93
CA ILE A 218 -6.65 -5.04 8.04
C ILE A 218 -7.19 -3.74 8.63
N SER A 219 -6.59 -3.27 9.72
CA SER A 219 -6.99 -2.03 10.37
C SER A 219 -5.82 -1.26 10.99
N GLY A 220 -6.01 0.01 11.30
CA GLY A 220 -5.00 0.81 11.99
C GLY A 220 -5.42 2.25 12.22
N SER A 221 -4.61 2.96 13.00
CA SER A 221 -4.87 4.36 13.33
C SER A 221 -4.44 5.29 12.19
N SER A 222 -3.24 5.08 11.65
CA SER A 222 -2.66 5.87 10.57
C SER A 222 -1.64 5.05 9.79
N LEU A 223 -1.72 5.08 8.46
CA LEU A 223 -0.72 4.47 7.57
C LEU A 223 -0.41 5.43 6.42
N GLN A 224 0.80 5.95 6.38
CA GLN A 224 1.36 6.68 5.25
C GLN A 224 2.05 5.70 4.31
N MET A 225 1.77 5.82 3.02
CA MET A 225 2.36 5.07 1.92
C MET A 225 2.74 6.07 0.83
N ASP A 226 4.03 6.18 0.56
CA ASP A 226 4.55 7.01 -0.51
C ASP A 226 5.24 6.12 -1.55
N LEU A 227 4.92 6.34 -2.81
CA LEU A 227 5.50 5.64 -3.95
C LEU A 227 6.18 6.67 -4.85
N THR A 228 7.48 6.51 -5.03
CA THR A 228 8.25 7.17 -6.08
C THR A 228 8.52 6.13 -7.16
N LYS A 229 7.97 6.32 -8.37
CA LYS A 229 8.20 5.40 -9.50
C LYS A 229 9.51 5.73 -10.21
N SER A 230 9.94 4.85 -11.12
CA SER A 230 11.18 5.00 -11.88
C SER A 230 11.23 6.23 -12.79
N ASP A 231 10.07 6.73 -13.21
CA ASP A 231 9.90 7.98 -13.97
C ASP A 231 9.89 9.24 -13.08
N ALA A 232 10.24 9.10 -11.80
CA ALA A 232 10.17 10.12 -10.76
C ALA A 232 8.76 10.63 -10.42
N SER A 233 7.70 10.00 -10.93
CA SER A 233 6.35 10.30 -10.48
C SER A 233 6.17 9.91 -9.02
N PHE A 234 5.48 10.76 -8.27
CA PHE A 234 5.29 10.63 -6.83
C PHE A 234 3.80 10.52 -6.49
N VAL A 235 3.45 9.50 -5.71
CA VAL A 235 2.10 9.29 -5.18
C VAL A 235 2.20 9.15 -3.68
N SER A 236 1.40 9.92 -2.94
CA SER A 236 1.34 9.89 -1.48
C SER A 236 -0.07 9.56 -1.02
N ARG A 237 -0.21 8.58 -0.14
CA ARG A 237 -1.48 8.15 0.45
C ARG A 237 -1.33 7.98 1.95
N LYS A 238 -2.11 8.74 2.71
CA LYS A 238 -2.29 8.56 4.14
C LYS A 238 -3.69 8.04 4.41
N LEU A 239 -3.76 6.87 5.03
CA LEU A 239 -5.00 6.31 5.53
C LEU A 239 -5.13 6.61 7.02
N THR A 240 -6.31 6.99 7.46
CA THR A 240 -6.65 7.08 8.89
C THR A 240 -7.97 6.39 9.19
N ALA A 241 -8.07 5.87 10.42
CA ALA A 241 -9.22 5.11 10.90
C ALA A 241 -9.66 4.03 9.89
N TYR A 242 -8.68 3.32 9.33
CA TYR A 242 -8.93 2.42 8.22
C TYR A 242 -9.28 1.03 8.75
N ALA A 243 -10.29 0.42 8.15
CA ALA A 243 -10.74 -0.93 8.42
C ALA A 243 -11.18 -1.59 7.11
N MET A 244 -10.56 -2.71 6.80
CA MET A 244 -10.77 -3.44 5.56
C MET A 244 -10.96 -4.89 5.89
N THR A 245 -11.91 -5.52 5.22
CA THR A 245 -12.19 -6.94 5.39
C THR A 245 -12.11 -7.59 4.02
N ALA A 246 -11.44 -8.73 3.94
CA ALA A 246 -11.58 -9.64 2.82
C ALA A 246 -11.94 -11.03 3.34
N SER A 247 -12.65 -11.78 2.51
CA SER A 247 -12.90 -13.19 2.76
C SER A 247 -12.79 -13.99 1.48
N VAL A 248 -12.39 -15.25 1.65
CA VAL A 248 -12.30 -16.26 0.60
C VAL A 248 -13.14 -17.45 1.05
N ASN A 249 -13.96 -17.98 0.15
CA ASN A 249 -14.69 -19.23 0.34
C ASN A 249 -14.69 -20.02 -0.98
N GLY A 250 -13.73 -20.94 -1.09
CA GLY A 250 -13.40 -21.58 -2.36
C GLY A 250 -12.91 -20.54 -3.36
N SER A 251 -13.57 -20.44 -4.51
CA SER A 251 -13.27 -19.42 -5.52
C SER A 251 -13.98 -18.08 -5.29
N ASN A 252 -14.89 -17.99 -4.32
CA ASN A 252 -15.62 -16.76 -4.06
C ASN A 252 -14.83 -15.86 -3.13
N ASN A 253 -14.61 -14.62 -3.57
CA ASN A 253 -13.84 -13.61 -2.84
C ASN A 253 -14.76 -12.42 -2.54
N THR A 254 -14.71 -11.89 -1.32
CA THR A 254 -15.36 -10.62 -1.00
C THR A 254 -14.38 -9.63 -0.40
N SER A 255 -14.58 -8.34 -0.64
CA SER A 255 -13.80 -7.27 -0.02
C SER A 255 -14.65 -6.05 0.33
N SER A 256 -14.30 -5.41 1.44
CA SER A 256 -14.87 -4.14 1.88
C SER A 256 -13.80 -3.30 2.55
N ALA A 257 -13.95 -1.98 2.45
CA ALA A 257 -13.04 -1.02 3.01
C ALA A 257 -13.77 0.25 3.44
N ASN A 258 -13.40 0.74 4.63
CA ASN A 258 -13.80 2.04 5.14
C ASN A 258 -12.56 2.75 5.68
N PHE A 259 -12.30 3.97 5.22
CA PHE A 259 -11.15 4.76 5.67
C PHE A 259 -11.30 6.23 5.29
N THR A 260 -10.52 7.09 5.94
CA THR A 260 -10.22 8.41 5.40
C THR A 260 -8.88 8.35 4.67
N LEU A 261 -8.84 8.91 3.46
CA LEU A 261 -7.65 9.02 2.63
C LEU A 261 -7.30 10.48 2.46
N THR A 262 -6.07 10.86 2.81
CA THR A 262 -5.47 12.12 2.38
C THR A 262 -4.23 11.84 1.56
N GLY A 263 -3.83 12.74 0.68
CA GLY A 263 -2.64 12.48 -0.13
C GLY A 263 -2.56 13.30 -1.39
N SER A 264 -1.69 12.86 -2.30
CA SER A 264 -1.50 13.51 -3.58
C SER A 264 -1.11 12.53 -4.68
N SER A 265 -1.52 12.84 -5.92
CA SER A 265 -0.98 12.19 -7.12
C SER A 265 -0.90 13.19 -8.27
N PRO A 266 -0.13 12.90 -9.34
CA PRO A 266 -0.05 13.77 -10.50
C PRO A 266 -1.39 13.96 -11.23
N LYS A 267 -2.31 12.99 -11.11
CA LYS A 267 -3.61 13.00 -11.82
C LYS A 267 -4.70 13.74 -11.04
N VAL A 268 -4.82 13.49 -9.74
CA VAL A 268 -5.90 14.08 -8.92
C VAL A 268 -5.46 15.27 -8.07
N GLY A 269 -4.17 15.62 -8.06
CA GLY A 269 -3.61 16.65 -7.19
C GLY A 269 -3.69 16.24 -5.72
N ASN A 270 -3.76 17.22 -4.82
CA ASN A 270 -3.95 16.98 -3.39
C ASN A 270 -5.41 16.63 -3.10
N VAL A 271 -5.65 15.67 -2.22
CA VAL A 271 -7.00 15.17 -1.93
C VAL A 271 -7.22 14.85 -0.45
N SER A 272 -8.49 14.89 -0.05
CA SER A 272 -8.99 14.42 1.25
C SER A 272 -10.37 13.81 1.04
N PHE A 273 -10.47 12.49 1.18
CA PHE A 273 -11.65 11.70 0.89
C PHE A 273 -12.02 10.81 2.06
N VAL A 274 -13.32 10.63 2.29
CA VAL A 274 -13.87 9.52 3.06
C VAL A 274 -14.30 8.45 2.08
N VAL A 275 -13.77 7.24 2.24
CA VAL A 275 -14.12 6.07 1.44
C VAL A 275 -14.96 5.13 2.30
N LYS A 276 -16.13 4.76 1.78
CA LYS A 276 -17.04 3.83 2.45
C LYS A 276 -17.53 2.78 1.47
N THR A 277 -17.41 1.52 1.85
CA THR A 277 -18.07 0.42 1.12
C THR A 277 -19.53 0.35 1.55
N ASN A 278 -20.45 0.45 0.59
CA ASN A 278 -21.89 0.34 0.85
C ASN A 278 -22.35 -1.11 0.72
N THR A 279 -21.84 -1.81 -0.29
CA THR A 279 -22.04 -3.25 -0.51
C THR A 279 -20.68 -3.88 -0.80
N PRO A 280 -20.27 -4.96 -0.08
CA PRO A 280 -18.99 -5.61 -0.34
C PRO A 280 -18.82 -5.98 -1.81
N PHE A 281 -17.62 -5.74 -2.34
CA PHE A 281 -17.26 -6.19 -3.67
C PHE A 281 -17.10 -7.70 -3.65
N ALA A 282 -17.77 -8.42 -4.56
CA ALA A 282 -17.64 -9.87 -4.66
C ALA A 282 -17.23 -10.31 -6.07
N ALA A 283 -16.29 -11.24 -6.13
CA ALA A 283 -15.70 -11.77 -7.35
C ALA A 283 -15.56 -13.30 -7.27
N VAL A 284 -15.38 -13.94 -8.42
CA VAL A 284 -15.06 -15.37 -8.54
C VAL A 284 -13.69 -15.54 -9.18
N GLY A 285 -12.80 -16.28 -8.53
CA GLY A 285 -11.43 -16.50 -8.99
C GLY A 285 -10.67 -15.18 -9.14
N THR A 286 -10.08 -14.96 -10.31
CA THR A 286 -9.30 -13.77 -10.64
C THR A 286 -10.10 -12.71 -11.42
N ALA A 287 -11.41 -12.89 -11.57
CA ALA A 287 -12.26 -11.91 -12.25
C ALA A 287 -12.39 -10.62 -11.43
N ASN A 288 -12.73 -9.50 -12.08
CA ASN A 288 -13.13 -8.30 -11.34
C ASN A 288 -14.46 -8.56 -10.60
N PRO A 289 -14.77 -7.77 -9.56
CA PRO A 289 -16.03 -7.89 -8.87
C PRO A 289 -17.22 -7.71 -9.81
N SER A 290 -18.18 -8.64 -9.73
CA SER A 290 -19.43 -8.57 -10.49
C SER A 290 -20.55 -7.87 -9.71
N VAL A 291 -20.37 -7.69 -8.41
CA VAL A 291 -21.28 -6.96 -7.52
C VAL A 291 -20.47 -6.18 -6.49
N GLY A 292 -21.06 -5.13 -5.93
CA GLY A 292 -20.48 -4.30 -4.88
C GLY A 292 -20.55 -2.82 -5.22
N SER A 293 -20.40 -1.99 -4.19
CA SER A 293 -20.36 -0.54 -4.36
C SER A 293 -19.61 0.15 -3.23
N MET A 294 -18.98 1.27 -3.59
CA MET A 294 -18.34 2.17 -2.64
C MET A 294 -18.63 3.63 -2.99
N THR A 295 -18.72 4.47 -1.96
CA THR A 295 -18.83 5.91 -2.11
C THR A 295 -17.53 6.57 -1.65
N VAL A 296 -17.06 7.51 -2.46
CA VAL A 296 -15.96 8.43 -2.15
C VAL A 296 -16.59 9.79 -1.91
N THR A 297 -16.37 10.37 -0.74
CA THR A 297 -16.91 11.69 -0.37
C THR A 297 -15.77 12.66 -0.09
N ALA A 298 -15.77 13.81 -0.75
CA ALA A 298 -14.80 14.88 -0.54
C ALA A 298 -15.17 15.78 0.64
N GLY A 299 -14.21 16.62 1.06
CA GLY A 299 -14.42 17.58 2.16
C GLY A 299 -15.54 18.60 1.92
N ASN A 300 -15.86 18.93 0.66
CA ASN A 300 -16.99 19.79 0.29
C ASN A 300 -18.32 19.03 0.18
N LYS A 301 -18.36 17.75 0.58
CA LYS A 301 -19.49 16.82 0.50
C LYS A 301 -19.89 16.32 -0.89
N SER A 302 -19.28 16.82 -1.97
CA SER A 302 -19.41 16.15 -3.25
C SER A 302 -18.97 14.69 -3.15
N SER A 303 -19.63 13.80 -3.88
CA SER A 303 -19.40 12.37 -3.80
C SER A 303 -19.47 11.68 -5.16
N ALA A 304 -18.78 10.55 -5.26
CA ALA A 304 -18.92 9.63 -6.37
C ALA A 304 -19.12 8.21 -5.83
N THR A 305 -20.11 7.50 -6.36
CA THR A 305 -20.42 6.12 -6.00
C THR A 305 -20.08 5.19 -7.15
N LEU A 306 -19.04 4.38 -6.96
CA LEU A 306 -18.68 3.28 -7.85
C LEU A 306 -19.59 2.09 -7.56
N THR A 307 -20.20 1.54 -8.60
CA THR A 307 -21.02 0.32 -8.54
C THR A 307 -20.56 -0.66 -9.60
N ALA A 308 -20.26 -1.90 -9.17
CA ALA A 308 -20.00 -3.00 -10.08
C ALA A 308 -21.32 -3.42 -10.75
N ILE A 309 -21.32 -3.49 -12.09
CA ILE A 309 -22.45 -4.02 -12.86
C ILE A 309 -22.21 -5.50 -13.15
N ASP A 310 -21.00 -5.80 -13.63
CA ASP A 310 -20.51 -7.15 -13.92
C ASP A 310 -18.96 -7.17 -13.84
N SER A 311 -18.34 -8.29 -14.21
CA SER A 311 -16.87 -8.45 -14.16
C SER A 311 -16.10 -7.61 -15.20
N THR A 312 -16.79 -6.87 -16.05
CA THR A 312 -16.25 -5.99 -17.10
C THR A 312 -16.65 -4.53 -16.87
N ASN A 313 -17.91 -4.27 -16.55
CA ASN A 313 -18.53 -2.96 -16.54
C ASN A 313 -18.77 -2.42 -15.13
N VAL A 314 -18.61 -1.10 -14.99
CA VAL A 314 -18.90 -0.36 -13.77
C VAL A 314 -19.64 0.93 -14.07
N LYS A 315 -20.37 1.42 -13.07
CA LYS A 315 -21.06 2.70 -13.08
C LYS A 315 -20.47 3.61 -12.01
N ILE A 316 -20.37 4.91 -12.30
CA ILE A 316 -20.01 5.95 -11.35
C ILE A 316 -21.15 6.97 -11.32
N ASP A 317 -21.91 7.01 -10.23
CA ASP A 317 -22.89 8.06 -9.97
C ASP A 317 -22.24 9.20 -9.20
N ILE A 318 -22.49 10.45 -9.61
CA ILE A 318 -21.82 11.65 -9.10
C ILE A 318 -22.86 12.58 -8.51
N ASP A 319 -22.59 13.05 -7.30
CA ASP A 319 -23.31 14.11 -6.60
C ASP A 319 -22.29 15.24 -6.36
N THR A 320 -22.40 16.33 -7.11
CA THR A 320 -21.42 17.43 -7.11
C THR A 320 -21.66 18.43 -5.99
N ASN A 321 -22.85 18.46 -5.40
CA ASN A 321 -23.27 19.47 -4.42
C ASN A 321 -23.48 18.89 -2.99
N GLY A 322 -23.46 17.57 -2.84
CA GLY A 322 -23.63 16.85 -1.59
C GLY A 322 -25.07 16.81 -1.06
N ASP A 323 -26.07 16.97 -1.92
CA ASP A 323 -27.50 16.95 -1.54
C ASP A 323 -28.11 15.53 -1.56
N GLY A 324 -27.34 14.52 -2.00
CA GLY A 324 -27.76 13.13 -2.10
C GLY A 324 -28.51 12.78 -3.38
N VAL A 325 -28.68 13.73 -4.31
CA VAL A 325 -29.23 13.52 -5.64
C VAL A 325 -28.08 13.31 -6.63
N ILE A 326 -28.27 12.38 -7.57
CA ILE A 326 -27.28 12.12 -8.61
C ILE A 326 -27.42 13.18 -9.70
N ASP A 327 -26.37 13.96 -9.89
CA ASP A 327 -26.26 14.95 -10.95
C ASP A 327 -25.87 14.31 -12.28
N GLN A 328 -25.00 13.31 -12.23
CA GLN A 328 -24.48 12.64 -13.43
C GLN A 328 -24.11 11.19 -13.18
N THR A 329 -24.30 10.37 -14.20
CA THR A 329 -23.86 8.97 -14.23
C THR A 329 -22.85 8.78 -15.35
N LEU A 330 -21.72 8.13 -15.05
CA LEU A 330 -20.73 7.67 -16.01
C LEU A 330 -20.72 6.14 -16.07
N ASN A 331 -20.76 5.58 -17.26
CA ASN A 331 -20.52 4.15 -17.47
C ASN A 331 -19.10 3.98 -18.00
N THR A 332 -18.35 3.05 -17.40
CA THR A 332 -16.99 2.70 -17.84
C THR A 332 -16.72 1.21 -17.57
N THR A 333 -15.46 0.80 -17.69
CA THR A 333 -15.02 -0.58 -17.46
C THR A 333 -14.03 -0.65 -16.30
N TRP A 334 -13.90 -1.83 -15.71
CA TRP A 334 -12.82 -2.12 -14.75
C TRP A 334 -11.42 -1.93 -15.36
N ALA A 335 -11.27 -2.15 -16.67
CA ALA A 335 -10.02 -1.96 -17.38
C ALA A 335 -9.65 -0.47 -17.46
N ASP A 336 -10.60 0.38 -17.86
CA ASP A 336 -10.41 1.83 -17.89
C ASP A 336 -10.12 2.38 -16.49
N LEU A 337 -10.88 1.97 -15.47
CA LEU A 337 -10.67 2.42 -14.09
C LEU A 337 -9.24 2.13 -13.59
N ARG A 338 -8.72 0.91 -13.83
CA ARG A 338 -7.36 0.52 -13.40
C ARG A 338 -6.25 1.17 -14.21
N SER A 339 -6.51 1.60 -15.44
CA SER A 339 -5.52 2.35 -16.23
C SER A 339 -5.24 3.76 -15.67
N ARG A 340 -6.11 4.25 -14.77
CA ARG A 340 -6.06 5.61 -14.23
C ARG A 340 -5.24 5.75 -12.95
N THR A 341 -4.73 4.67 -12.36
CA THR A 341 -3.97 4.68 -11.10
C THR A 341 -2.47 4.87 -11.29
#